data_AF-A0A2V7TVY9-F1
#
_entry.id   AF-A0A2V7TVY9-F1
#
_cell.length_a   1.000
_cell.length_b   1.000
_cell.length_c   1.000
_cell.angle_alpha   90.00
_cell.angle_beta   90.00
_cell.angle_gamma   90.00
#
_symmetry.space_group_name_H-M   'P 1'
#
loop_
_entity.id
_entity.type
_entity.pdbx_description
1 polymer ?
#
loop_
_entity_poly.entity_id
_entity_poly.type
_entity_poly.pdbx_seq_one_letter_code
_entity_poly.pdbx_strand_id
1 'polypeptide(L)'
;MAALLLSYRPPAPPSAAPAPAVAERPGAAADDVVGRMERTVTRTQTARYLDDAQDLLLTVAAPHPCPRESKRVDVEDEARRSRELLARRALLVGTSGESVASARPVLRDVEYVLREVASLPSCARERDLQAIQREVSRRNLLMKIDLMTRELKG
;
A
#
# COMPACT_ATOMS: atom_id res chain seq x y z
N MET A 1 52.52 -48.38 54.81
CA MET A 1 53.57 -48.30 53.77
C MET A 1 52.95 -47.81 52.48
N ALA A 2 53.72 -47.02 51.74
CA ALA A 2 53.42 -46.13 50.62
C ALA A 2 52.35 -46.56 49.59
N ALA A 3 51.55 -45.57 49.20
CA ALA A 3 50.70 -45.52 48.02
C ALA A 3 51.52 -45.27 46.74
N LEU A 4 51.11 -45.86 45.63
CA LEU A 4 51.52 -45.49 44.27
C LEU A 4 50.25 -45.41 43.41
N LEU A 5 49.64 -44.22 43.39
CA LEU A 5 48.60 -43.87 42.43
C LEU A 5 49.29 -43.25 41.22
N LEU A 6 49.35 -44.01 40.12
CA LEU A 6 49.73 -43.48 38.81
C LEU A 6 48.69 -42.45 38.37
N SER A 7 49.12 -41.19 38.29
CA SER A 7 48.32 -40.09 37.76
C SER A 7 48.41 -40.09 36.22
N TYR A 8 47.33 -40.51 35.55
CA TYR A 8 47.19 -40.33 34.10
C TYR A 8 46.79 -38.88 33.82
N ARG A 9 47.67 -38.13 33.14
CA ARG A 9 47.40 -36.75 32.68
C ARG A 9 46.96 -36.80 31.21
N PRO A 10 45.72 -36.41 30.88
CA PRO A 10 45.30 -36.34 29.48
C PRO A 10 46.02 -35.18 28.76
N PRO A 11 46.30 -35.31 27.44
CA PRO A 11 46.92 -34.25 26.65
C PRO A 11 45.97 -33.05 26.48
N ALA A 12 46.55 -31.86 26.49
CA ALA A 12 45.84 -30.60 26.30
C ALA A 12 45.22 -30.53 24.89
N PRO A 13 44.02 -29.95 24.73
CA PRO A 13 43.46 -29.70 23.40
C PRO A 13 44.31 -28.66 22.66
N PRO A 14 44.45 -28.77 21.32
CA PRO A 14 45.16 -27.78 20.53
C PRO A 14 44.48 -26.42 20.66
N SER A 15 45.31 -25.39 20.90
CA SER A 15 44.93 -23.99 20.95
C SER A 15 44.09 -23.62 19.72
N ALA A 16 42.81 -23.33 19.93
CA ALA A 16 41.93 -22.83 18.88
C ALA A 16 42.53 -21.52 18.35
N ALA A 17 42.91 -21.53 17.08
CA ALA A 17 43.24 -20.31 16.36
C ALA A 17 42.04 -19.35 16.43
N PRO A 18 42.25 -18.03 16.53
CA PRO A 18 41.15 -17.08 16.51
C PRO A 18 40.36 -17.27 15.21
N ALA A 19 39.06 -17.49 15.34
CA ALA A 19 38.16 -17.59 14.20
C ALA A 19 38.32 -16.32 13.35
N PRO A 20 38.41 -16.43 12.01
CA PRO A 20 38.44 -15.26 11.16
C PRO A 20 37.14 -14.48 11.39
N ALA A 21 37.28 -13.17 11.64
CA ALA A 21 36.17 -12.25 11.69
C ALA A 21 35.29 -12.49 10.46
N VAL A 22 33.99 -12.74 10.70
CA VAL A 22 33.00 -12.88 9.64
C VAL A 22 33.06 -11.58 8.84
N ALA A 23 33.68 -11.64 7.67
CA ALA A 23 33.66 -10.55 6.72
C ALA A 23 32.18 -10.29 6.40
N GLU A 24 31.66 -9.14 6.82
CA GLU A 24 30.38 -8.64 6.36
C GLU A 24 30.41 -8.71 4.83
N ARG A 25 29.59 -9.59 4.27
CA ARG A 25 29.50 -9.77 2.82
C ARG A 25 29.09 -8.41 2.23
N PRO A 26 29.85 -7.83 1.29
CA PRO A 26 29.51 -6.55 0.67
C PRO A 26 28.08 -6.50 0.08
N GLY A 27 27.51 -7.66 -0.25
CA GLY A 27 26.14 -7.78 -0.78
C GLY A 27 25.02 -7.50 0.22
N ALA A 28 25.18 -7.81 1.52
CA ALA A 28 24.09 -7.64 2.48
C ALA A 28 23.70 -6.17 2.70
N ALA A 29 24.68 -5.26 2.63
CA ALA A 29 24.45 -3.82 2.71
C ALA A 29 23.78 -3.28 1.43
N ALA A 30 24.14 -3.81 0.25
CA ALA A 30 23.50 -3.44 -1.01
C ALA A 30 22.03 -3.92 -1.05
N ASP A 31 21.76 -5.13 -0.57
CA ASP A 31 20.41 -5.70 -0.50
C ASP A 31 19.50 -4.89 0.46
N ASP A 32 20.01 -4.40 1.60
CA ASP A 32 19.24 -3.52 2.49
C ASP A 32 18.91 -2.16 1.85
N VAL A 33 19.87 -1.58 1.11
CA VAL A 33 19.66 -0.32 0.39
C VAL A 33 18.59 -0.48 -0.68
N VAL A 34 18.67 -1.53 -1.51
CA VAL A 34 17.66 -1.83 -2.54
C VAL A 34 16.29 -2.05 -1.88
N GLY A 35 16.22 -2.88 -0.83
CA GLY A 35 14.99 -3.12 -0.10
C GLY A 35 14.38 -1.83 0.45
N ARG A 36 15.20 -0.93 1.01
CA ARG A 36 14.72 0.38 1.50
C ARG A 36 14.17 1.24 0.37
N MET A 37 14.85 1.28 -0.78
CA MET A 37 14.39 2.01 -1.96
C MET A 37 13.05 1.47 -2.47
N GLU A 38 12.90 0.15 -2.58
CA GLU A 38 11.64 -0.49 -2.98
C GLU A 38 10.49 -0.12 -2.03
N ARG A 39 10.73 -0.17 -0.72
CA ARG A 39 9.72 0.26 0.28
C ARG A 39 9.30 1.71 0.08
N THR A 40 10.25 2.61 -0.13
CA THR A 40 9.98 4.04 -0.39
C THR A 40 9.18 4.24 -1.68
N VAL A 41 9.52 3.52 -2.75
CA VAL A 41 8.79 3.57 -4.02
C VAL A 41 7.36 3.09 -3.83
N THR A 42 7.15 1.95 -3.19
CA THR A 42 5.81 1.40 -2.92
C THR A 42 4.96 2.35 -2.08
N ARG A 43 5.52 2.96 -1.03
CA ARG A 43 4.83 3.96 -0.21
C ARG A 43 4.45 5.19 -1.04
N THR A 44 5.38 5.71 -1.84
CA THR A 44 5.16 6.88 -2.70
C THR A 44 4.07 6.62 -3.74
N GLN A 45 4.12 5.47 -4.42
CA GLN A 45 3.11 5.09 -5.41
C GLN A 45 1.73 4.91 -4.77
N THR A 46 1.68 4.31 -3.58
CA THR A 46 0.42 4.14 -2.83
C THR A 46 -0.16 5.48 -2.40
N ALA A 47 0.67 6.41 -1.92
CA ALA A 47 0.23 7.76 -1.57
C ALA A 47 -0.34 8.50 -2.78
N ARG A 48 0.32 8.42 -3.94
CA ARG A 48 -0.18 9.03 -5.18
C ARG A 48 -1.51 8.43 -5.63
N TYR A 49 -1.65 7.11 -5.53
CA TYR A 49 -2.92 6.45 -5.84
C TYR A 49 -4.06 6.96 -4.95
N LEU A 50 -3.79 7.13 -3.65
CA LEU A 50 -4.76 7.65 -2.69
C LEU A 50 -5.13 9.11 -2.98
N ASP A 51 -4.15 9.97 -3.31
CA ASP A 51 -4.39 11.36 -3.72
C ASP A 51 -5.28 11.42 -4.97
N ASP A 52 -4.92 10.69 -6.03
CA ASP A 52 -5.70 10.66 -7.27
C ASP A 52 -7.15 10.19 -7.03
N ALA A 53 -7.33 9.22 -6.11
CA ALA A 53 -8.64 8.73 -5.73
C ALA A 53 -9.43 9.77 -4.94
N GLN A 54 -8.78 10.49 -4.02
CA GLN A 54 -9.41 11.59 -3.28
C GLN A 54 -9.92 12.67 -4.24
N ASP A 55 -9.07 13.10 -5.17
CA ASP A 55 -9.43 14.11 -6.17
C ASP A 55 -10.66 13.68 -6.97
N LEU A 56 -10.69 12.42 -7.44
CA LEU A 56 -11.85 11.88 -8.14
C LEU A 56 -13.12 11.88 -7.28
N LEU A 57 -13.02 11.46 -6.02
CA LEU A 57 -14.18 11.43 -5.13
C LEU A 57 -14.72 12.83 -4.81
N LEU A 58 -13.85 13.85 -4.84
CA LEU A 58 -14.25 15.25 -4.73
C LEU A 58 -14.95 15.74 -6.01
N THR A 59 -14.51 15.34 -7.22
CA THR A 59 -15.23 15.71 -8.46
C THR A 59 -16.61 15.06 -8.55
N VAL A 60 -16.73 13.79 -8.12
CA VAL A 60 -18.01 13.06 -7.99
C VAL A 60 -19.02 13.78 -7.10
N ALA A 61 -18.56 14.61 -6.14
CA ALA A 61 -19.44 15.39 -5.26
C ALA A 61 -20.08 16.61 -5.96
N ALA A 62 -19.55 17.04 -7.11
CA ALA A 62 -19.99 18.23 -7.85
C ALA A 62 -20.28 17.90 -9.33
N PRO A 63 -21.28 17.04 -9.62
CA PRO A 63 -21.60 16.62 -10.98
C PRO A 63 -22.22 17.73 -11.82
N HIS A 64 -22.02 17.65 -13.14
CA HIS A 64 -22.65 18.53 -14.12
C HIS A 64 -23.91 17.88 -14.72
N PRO A 65 -24.90 18.66 -15.20
CA PRO A 65 -26.04 18.11 -15.92
C PRO A 65 -25.61 17.36 -17.19
N CYS A 66 -26.24 16.21 -17.48
CA CYS A 66 -25.91 15.45 -18.68
C CYS A 66 -26.49 16.15 -19.94
N PRO A 67 -25.67 16.41 -20.98
CA PRO A 67 -26.16 17.07 -22.19
C PRO A 67 -27.06 16.17 -23.05
N ARG A 68 -26.94 14.84 -22.91
CA ARG A 68 -27.66 13.85 -23.72
C ARG A 68 -29.01 13.44 -23.12
N GLU A 69 -29.19 13.57 -21.80
CA GLU A 69 -30.39 13.13 -21.09
C GLU A 69 -30.84 14.15 -20.03
N SER A 70 -32.11 14.59 -20.12
CA SER A 70 -32.70 15.51 -19.13
C SER A 70 -32.77 14.87 -17.74
N LYS A 71 -32.55 15.66 -16.68
CA LYS A 71 -32.60 15.23 -15.27
C LYS A 71 -31.61 14.11 -14.91
N ARG A 72 -30.51 14.01 -15.67
CA ARG A 72 -29.37 13.13 -15.40
C ARG A 72 -28.12 13.96 -15.17
N VAL A 73 -27.11 13.33 -14.60
CA VAL A 73 -25.79 13.91 -14.40
C VAL A 73 -24.77 13.23 -15.29
N ASP A 74 -23.85 14.02 -15.83
CA ASP A 74 -22.69 13.52 -16.57
C ASP A 74 -21.64 13.02 -15.59
N VAL A 75 -21.22 11.77 -15.77
CA VAL A 75 -20.18 11.09 -14.98
C VAL A 75 -19.25 10.28 -15.88
N GLU A 76 -19.22 10.56 -17.19
CA GLU A 76 -18.44 9.78 -18.16
C GLU A 76 -16.95 9.75 -17.81
N ASP A 77 -16.40 10.93 -17.45
CA ASP A 77 -15.00 11.07 -17.06
C ASP A 77 -14.70 10.44 -15.71
N GLU A 78 -15.56 10.61 -14.71
CA GLU A 78 -15.43 9.99 -13.38
C GLU A 78 -15.42 8.46 -13.50
N ALA A 79 -16.33 7.89 -14.31
CA ALA A 79 -16.40 6.45 -14.53
C ALA A 79 -15.14 5.93 -15.25
N ARG A 80 -14.63 6.68 -16.24
CA ARG A 80 -13.38 6.34 -16.96
C ARG A 80 -12.17 6.39 -16.03
N ARG A 81 -11.97 7.51 -15.31
CA ARG A 81 -10.85 7.66 -14.36
C ARG A 81 -10.91 6.64 -13.23
N SER A 82 -12.11 6.24 -12.79
CA SER A 82 -12.28 5.18 -11.80
C SER A 82 -11.77 3.84 -12.33
N ARG A 83 -12.06 3.48 -13.59
CA ARG A 83 -11.52 2.27 -14.23
C ARG A 83 -10.00 2.31 -14.34
N GLU A 84 -9.42 3.47 -14.69
CA GLU A 84 -7.97 3.65 -14.74
C GLU A 84 -7.33 3.45 -13.36
N LEU A 85 -7.92 4.03 -12.30
CA LEU A 85 -7.46 3.85 -10.93
C LEU A 85 -7.58 2.39 -10.48
N LEU A 86 -8.66 1.69 -10.82
CA LEU A 86 -8.82 0.26 -10.51
C LEU A 86 -7.75 -0.59 -11.21
N ALA A 87 -7.41 -0.29 -12.46
CA ALA A 87 -6.31 -0.95 -13.16
C ALA A 87 -4.96 -0.68 -12.48
N ARG A 88 -4.69 0.58 -12.08
CA ARG A 88 -3.49 0.92 -11.28
C ARG A 88 -3.46 0.18 -9.94
N ARG A 89 -4.60 0.06 -9.27
CA ARG A 89 -4.71 -0.66 -8.00
C ARG A 89 -4.31 -2.13 -8.12
N ALA A 90 -4.72 -2.80 -9.20
CA ALA A 90 -4.35 -4.19 -9.45
C ALA A 90 -2.83 -4.39 -9.53
N LEU A 91 -2.10 -3.43 -10.10
CA LEU A 91 -0.64 -3.46 -10.17
C LEU A 91 0.01 -3.28 -8.78
N LEU A 92 -0.59 -2.45 -7.91
CA LEU A 92 -0.11 -2.24 -6.55
C LEU A 92 -0.32 -3.47 -5.66
N VAL A 93 -1.39 -4.23 -5.81
CA VAL A 93 -1.68 -5.40 -4.95
C VAL A 93 -0.54 -6.42 -4.96
N GLY A 94 0.15 -6.60 -6.09
CA GLY A 94 1.29 -7.51 -6.21
C GLY A 94 2.59 -7.00 -5.56
N THR A 95 2.72 -5.68 -5.32
CA THR A 95 3.94 -5.04 -4.80
C THR A 95 3.77 -4.47 -3.38
N SER A 96 2.53 -4.45 -2.88
CA SER A 96 2.12 -3.96 -1.56
C SER A 96 2.54 -4.94 -0.45
N GLY A 97 3.83 -5.04 -0.17
CA GLY A 97 4.36 -5.77 0.99
C GLY A 97 3.97 -5.13 2.33
N GLU A 98 4.71 -5.46 3.40
CA GLU A 98 4.46 -4.91 4.75
C GLU A 98 4.48 -3.37 4.82
N SER A 99 5.20 -2.71 3.91
CA SER A 99 5.41 -1.25 3.87
C SER A 99 4.13 -0.41 3.76
N VAL A 100 3.02 -1.02 3.34
CA VAL A 100 1.70 -0.38 3.17
C VAL A 100 0.59 -1.19 3.86
N ALA A 101 0.93 -2.03 4.83
CA ALA A 101 -0.02 -2.86 5.54
C ALA A 101 -1.11 -2.03 6.24
N SER A 102 -0.73 -0.90 6.84
CA SER A 102 -1.66 0.07 7.47
C SER A 102 -2.65 0.68 6.49
N ALA A 103 -2.26 0.86 5.22
CA ALA A 103 -3.11 1.43 4.18
C ALA A 103 -4.16 0.44 3.62
N ARG A 104 -4.00 -0.87 3.84
CA ARG A 104 -4.87 -1.91 3.24
C ARG A 104 -6.37 -1.69 3.47
N PRO A 105 -6.86 -1.30 4.67
CA PRO A 105 -8.27 -1.02 4.87
C PRO A 105 -8.78 0.14 4.01
N VAL A 106 -8.02 1.24 3.95
CA VAL A 106 -8.38 2.42 3.14
C VAL A 106 -8.37 2.07 1.66
N LEU A 107 -7.36 1.34 1.20
CA LEU A 107 -7.27 0.90 -0.20
C LEU A 107 -8.45 0.03 -0.62
N ARG A 108 -8.97 -0.84 0.26
CA ARG A 108 -10.17 -1.64 -0.02
C ARG A 108 -11.44 -0.79 -0.07
N ASP A 109 -11.57 0.18 0.84
CA ASP A 109 -12.72 1.10 0.83
C ASP A 109 -12.73 1.96 -0.44
N VAL A 110 -11.57 2.47 -0.84
CA VAL A 110 -11.39 3.21 -2.11
C VAL A 110 -11.75 2.33 -3.30
N GLU A 111 -11.20 1.12 -3.37
CA GLU A 111 -11.48 0.18 -4.46
C GLU A 111 -12.98 -0.12 -4.58
N TYR A 112 -13.67 -0.32 -3.45
CA TYR A 112 -15.12 -0.53 -3.44
C TYR A 112 -15.87 0.65 -4.05
N VAL A 113 -15.58 1.89 -3.62
CA VAL A 113 -16.27 3.08 -4.14
C VAL A 113 -15.93 3.33 -5.61
N LEU A 114 -14.67 3.15 -6.02
CA LEU A 114 -14.28 3.29 -7.42
C LEU A 114 -14.99 2.29 -8.33
N ARG A 115 -15.27 1.07 -7.86
CA ARG A 115 -16.08 0.09 -8.63
C ARG A 115 -17.52 0.59 -8.83
N GLU A 116 -18.12 1.18 -7.81
CA GLU A 116 -19.47 1.74 -7.92
C GLU A 116 -19.49 2.87 -8.96
N VAL A 117 -18.56 3.83 -8.88
CA VAL A 117 -18.45 4.93 -9.85
C VAL A 117 -18.16 4.40 -11.27
N ALA A 118 -17.24 3.44 -11.41
CA ALA A 118 -16.89 2.84 -12.70
C ALA A 118 -18.05 2.10 -13.38
N SER A 119 -19.04 1.64 -12.59
CA SER A 119 -20.22 0.91 -13.06
C SER A 119 -21.36 1.83 -13.54
N LEU A 120 -21.27 3.13 -13.25
CA LEU A 120 -22.28 4.09 -13.68
C LEU A 120 -22.28 4.24 -15.21
N PRO A 121 -23.47 4.41 -15.83
CA PRO A 121 -23.56 4.87 -17.20
C PRO A 121 -23.11 6.34 -17.32
N SER A 122 -22.73 6.78 -18.52
CA SER A 122 -22.26 8.16 -18.76
C SER A 122 -23.28 9.23 -18.31
N CYS A 123 -24.57 9.02 -18.58
CA CYS A 123 -25.66 9.80 -17.96
C CYS A 123 -26.28 9.03 -16.79
N ALA A 124 -25.75 9.24 -15.58
CA ALA A 124 -26.23 8.56 -14.37
C ALA A 124 -27.47 9.25 -13.76
N ARG A 125 -28.26 8.50 -12.99
CA ARG A 125 -29.32 9.10 -12.17
C ARG A 125 -28.66 9.80 -10.99
N GLU A 126 -29.11 11.00 -10.67
CA GLU A 126 -28.58 11.76 -9.54
C GLU A 126 -28.65 10.98 -8.22
N ARG A 127 -29.73 10.23 -7.99
CA ARG A 127 -29.91 9.39 -6.80
C ARG A 127 -28.82 8.32 -6.62
N ASP A 128 -28.31 7.78 -7.73
CA ASP A 128 -27.31 6.71 -7.72
C ASP A 128 -25.95 7.31 -7.33
N LEU A 129 -25.64 8.50 -7.87
CA LEU A 129 -24.46 9.28 -7.47
C LEU A 129 -24.53 9.74 -6.00
N GLN A 130 -25.70 10.21 -5.55
CA GLN A 130 -25.92 10.58 -4.15
C GLN A 130 -25.76 9.37 -3.21
N ALA A 131 -26.10 8.15 -3.65
CA ALA A 131 -25.87 6.94 -2.86
C ALA A 131 -24.38 6.68 -2.66
N ILE A 132 -23.57 6.87 -3.71
CA ILE A 132 -22.11 6.78 -3.64
C ILE A 132 -21.54 7.86 -2.71
N GLN A 133 -21.99 9.11 -2.83
CA GLN A 133 -21.54 10.20 -1.95
C GLN A 133 -21.88 9.95 -0.47
N ARG A 134 -23.06 9.40 -0.19
CA ARG A 134 -23.45 8.96 1.17
C ARG A 134 -22.52 7.87 1.68
N GLU A 135 -22.12 6.94 0.82
CA GLU A 135 -21.20 5.87 1.20
C GLU A 135 -19.81 6.40 1.55
N VAL A 136 -19.26 7.29 0.71
CA VAL A 136 -17.99 7.99 0.94
C VAL A 136 -18.02 8.71 2.29
N SER A 137 -19.11 9.42 2.57
CA SER A 137 -19.31 10.16 3.81
C SER A 137 -19.44 9.23 5.03
N ARG A 138 -20.29 8.20 4.93
CA ARG A 138 -20.53 7.23 6.01
C ARG A 138 -19.26 6.51 6.44
N ARG A 139 -18.36 6.23 5.50
CA ARG A 139 -17.06 5.60 5.78
C ARG A 139 -15.99 6.58 6.28
N ASN A 140 -16.28 7.89 6.29
CA ASN A 140 -15.32 8.96 6.46
C ASN A 140 -14.12 8.81 5.50
N LEU A 141 -14.40 8.40 4.26
CA LEU A 141 -13.38 7.91 3.34
C LEU A 141 -12.38 9.01 2.97
N LEU A 142 -12.83 10.23 2.68
CA LEU A 142 -11.95 11.35 2.33
C LEU A 142 -10.97 11.69 3.47
N MET A 143 -11.43 11.65 4.72
CA MET A 143 -10.58 11.87 5.90
C MET A 143 -9.56 10.75 6.07
N LYS A 144 -9.99 9.49 5.93
CA LYS A 144 -9.08 8.33 6.00
C LYS A 144 -8.03 8.36 4.91
N ILE A 145 -8.40 8.77 3.69
CA ILE A 145 -7.46 8.96 2.59
C ILE A 145 -6.42 10.03 2.94
N ASP A 146 -6.84 11.23 3.35
CA ASP A 146 -5.90 12.31 3.72
C ASP A 146 -4.90 11.88 4.79
N LEU A 147 -5.38 11.26 5.88
CA LEU A 147 -4.52 10.76 6.95
C LEU A 147 -3.53 9.71 6.46
N MET A 148 -4.00 8.75 5.67
CA MET A 148 -3.15 7.66 5.17
C MET A 148 -2.13 8.16 4.14
N THR A 149 -2.51 9.09 3.27
CA THR A 149 -1.56 9.74 2.36
C THR A 149 -0.45 10.42 3.15
N ARG A 150 -0.78 11.19 4.20
CA ARG A 150 0.24 11.86 5.05
C ARG A 150 1.14 10.85 5.75
N GLU A 151 0.57 9.77 6.28
CA GLU A 151 1.34 8.68 6.90
C GLU A 151 2.32 8.04 5.90
N LEU A 152 1.92 7.85 4.65
CA LEU A 152 2.77 7.23 3.62
C LEU A 152 3.87 8.16 3.07
N LYS A 153 3.64 9.49 3.11
CA LYS A 153 4.60 10.52 2.69
C LYS A 153 5.61 10.87 3.78
N GLY A 154 5.25 10.67 5.05
CA GLY A 154 6.17 10.73 6.19
C GLY A 154 7.11 9.54 6.25
#